data_AF-A0A8H7TRB4-F1
#
_entry.id   AF-A0A8H7TRB4-F1
#
_cell.length_a   1.000
_cell.length_b   1.000
_cell.length_c   1.000
_cell.angle_alpha   90.00
_cell.angle_beta   90.00
_cell.angle_gamma   90.00
#
_symmetry.space_group_name_H-M   'P 1'
#
loop_
_entity.id
_entity.type
_entity.pdbx_description
1 polymer ?
#
loop_
_entity_poly.entity_id
_entity_poly.type
_entity_poly.pdbx_seq_one_letter_code
_entity_poly.pdbx_strand_id
1 'polypeptide(L)'
;MERPLLPKPEAPASIQAVNSPISVEVAKLEPRRRRRKNPADLRKNRRKQEKPEKCLACGKGHADTRALERHIVSNHRDEAIQLGLDVSKVDCPYCAQTFDRIRKDRLTRHVKTQHPDLYQYQFQFN
;
A
#
# COMPACT_ATOMS: atom_id res chain seq x y z
N MET A 1 50.28 -8.01 -6.94
CA MET A 1 49.26 -7.17 -7.61
C MET A 1 48.71 -6.22 -6.57
N GLU A 2 49.40 -5.10 -6.37
CA GLU A 2 48.98 -4.08 -5.41
C GLU A 2 48.12 -3.04 -6.16
N ARG A 3 46.91 -2.84 -5.65
CA ARG A 3 45.93 -1.90 -6.20
C ARG A 3 46.45 -0.47 -6.09
N PRO A 4 46.54 0.30 -7.18
CA PRO A 4 46.83 1.72 -7.13
C PRO A 4 45.73 2.49 -6.37
N LEU A 5 46.14 3.30 -5.40
CA LEU A 5 45.27 4.20 -4.65
C LEU A 5 44.79 5.32 -5.57
N LEU A 6 43.48 5.39 -5.81
CA LEU A 6 42.87 6.51 -6.52
C LEU A 6 42.94 7.78 -5.68
N PRO A 7 43.25 8.95 -6.29
CA PRO A 7 43.29 10.22 -5.59
C PRO A 7 41.89 10.64 -5.12
N LYS A 8 41.85 11.26 -3.92
CA LYS A 8 40.61 11.76 -3.30
C LYS A 8 40.05 12.93 -4.12
N PRO A 9 38.72 13.05 -4.27
CA PRO A 9 38.12 14.23 -4.89
C PRO A 9 38.33 15.46 -4.01
N GLU A 10 38.83 16.54 -4.64
CA GLU A 10 39.08 17.83 -4.02
C GLU A 10 37.76 18.55 -3.69
N ALA A 11 37.77 19.31 -2.59
CA ALA A 11 36.61 20.00 -2.04
C ALA A 11 36.00 21.02 -3.03
N PRO A 12 34.67 21.19 -3.09
CA PRO A 12 34.05 22.18 -3.96
C PRO A 12 34.35 23.60 -3.48
N ALA A 13 34.71 24.45 -4.44
CA ALA A 13 35.03 25.86 -4.26
C ALA A 13 33.86 26.67 -3.67
N SER A 14 34.21 27.59 -2.77
CA SER A 14 33.33 28.56 -2.12
C SER A 14 32.41 29.29 -3.09
N ILE A 15 31.09 29.15 -2.89
CA ILE A 15 30.10 30.00 -3.54
C ILE A 15 30.07 31.34 -2.78
N GLN A 16 30.45 32.42 -3.46
CA GLN A 16 30.40 33.77 -2.92
C GLN A 16 28.93 34.23 -2.83
N ALA A 17 28.54 34.74 -1.66
CA ALA A 17 27.22 35.29 -1.40
C ALA A 17 27.06 36.66 -2.08
N VAL A 18 26.28 36.73 -3.15
CA VAL A 18 25.83 38.00 -3.73
C VAL A 18 24.57 38.46 -3.01
N ASN A 19 24.74 39.38 -2.06
CA ASN A 19 23.62 40.08 -1.41
C ASN A 19 23.21 41.26 -2.29
N SER A 20 22.20 41.07 -3.13
CA SER A 20 21.48 42.17 -3.78
C SER A 20 20.04 42.22 -3.25
N PRO A 21 19.54 43.41 -2.84
CA PRO A 21 18.18 43.56 -2.36
C PRO A 21 17.24 43.50 -3.57
N ILE A 22 16.66 42.33 -3.82
CA ILE A 22 15.55 42.20 -4.76
C ILE A 22 14.30 42.70 -4.04
N SER A 23 13.79 43.86 -4.44
CA SER A 23 12.44 44.32 -4.09
C SER A 23 11.43 43.38 -4.75
N VAL A 24 11.06 42.31 -4.06
CA VAL A 24 9.94 41.45 -4.45
C VAL A 24 8.66 42.00 -3.87
N GLU A 25 7.80 42.55 -4.72
CA GLU A 25 6.42 42.80 -4.38
C GLU A 25 5.76 41.46 -4.00
N VAL A 26 5.37 41.35 -2.73
CA VAL A 26 4.76 40.15 -2.16
C VAL A 26 3.34 40.04 -2.71
N ALA A 27 3.19 39.33 -3.83
CA ALA A 27 1.89 38.92 -4.32
C ALA A 27 1.18 38.12 -3.20
N LYS A 28 -0.01 38.60 -2.81
CA LYS A 28 -0.87 38.05 -1.77
C LYS A 28 -1.24 36.61 -2.13
N LEU A 29 -0.46 35.64 -1.65
CA LEU A 29 -0.77 34.22 -1.81
C LEU A 29 -2.02 33.92 -0.99
N GLU A 30 -3.16 33.82 -1.65
CA GLU A 30 -4.41 33.38 -1.04
C GLU A 30 -4.20 32.01 -0.35
N PRO A 31 -4.64 31.83 0.92
CA PRO A 31 -4.49 30.55 1.60
C PRO A 31 -5.20 29.44 0.81
N ARG A 32 -4.48 28.37 0.47
CA ARG A 32 -5.10 27.18 -0.14
C ARG A 32 -6.24 26.71 0.76
N ARG A 33 -7.49 26.79 0.27
CA ARG A 33 -8.68 26.30 0.99
C ARG A 33 -8.40 24.87 1.45
N ARG A 34 -8.30 24.65 2.77
CA ARG A 34 -8.16 23.30 3.34
C ARG A 34 -9.38 22.49 2.91
N ARG A 35 -9.16 21.48 2.06
CA ARG A 35 -10.21 20.57 1.63
C ARG A 35 -10.79 19.92 2.90
N ARG A 36 -12.06 20.20 3.19
CA ARG A 36 -12.74 19.56 4.34
C ARG A 36 -12.70 18.05 4.12
N LYS A 37 -12.20 17.32 5.11
CA LYS A 37 -12.13 15.85 5.04
C LYS A 37 -13.56 15.31 4.98
N ASN A 38 -13.82 14.36 4.09
CA ASN A 38 -15.12 13.71 4.02
C ASN A 38 -15.38 12.98 5.36
N PRO A 39 -16.55 13.14 5.99
CA PRO A 39 -16.91 12.41 7.21
C PRO A 39 -16.72 10.89 7.11
N ALA A 40 -16.92 10.31 5.92
CA ALA A 40 -16.66 8.89 5.69
C ALA A 40 -15.19 8.51 5.88
N ASP A 41 -14.26 9.36 5.44
CA ASP A 41 -12.83 9.15 5.61
C ASP A 41 -12.42 9.27 7.08
N LEU A 42 -13.03 10.21 7.82
CA LEU A 42 -12.81 10.34 9.26
C LEU A 42 -13.26 9.10 10.01
N ARG A 43 -14.46 8.58 9.70
CA ARG A 43 -14.97 7.33 10.29
C ARG A 43 -14.07 6.15 9.97
N LYS A 44 -13.62 6.03 8.71
CA LYS A 44 -12.69 4.97 8.28
C LYS A 44 -11.35 5.07 9.02
N ASN A 45 -10.84 6.28 9.22
CA ASN A 45 -9.60 6.50 9.95
C ASN A 45 -9.75 6.12 11.43
N ARG A 46 -10.87 6.49 12.06
CA ARG A 46 -11.16 6.11 13.45
C ARG A 46 -11.22 4.59 13.60
N ARG A 47 -11.94 3.88 12.73
CA ARG A 47 -11.97 2.40 12.73
C ARG A 47 -10.59 1.76 12.57
N LYS A 48 -9.69 2.37 11.79
CA LYS A 48 -8.30 1.90 11.67
C LYS A 48 -7.50 2.05 12.97
N GLN A 49 -7.84 3.01 13.81
CA GLN A 49 -7.20 3.25 15.10
C GLN A 49 -7.81 2.35 16.18
N GLU A 50 -9.13 2.38 16.33
CA GLU A 50 -9.87 1.61 17.34
C GLU A 50 -9.79 0.10 17.10
N LYS A 51 -9.79 -0.31 15.82
CA LYS A 51 -9.76 -1.72 15.41
C LYS A 51 -10.83 -2.55 16.14
N PRO A 52 -12.12 -2.22 15.93
CA PRO A 52 -13.21 -2.78 16.71
C PRO A 52 -13.31 -4.31 16.58
N GLU A 53 -12.98 -4.86 15.42
CA GLU A 53 -13.12 -6.28 15.13
C GLU A 53 -11.88 -7.05 15.59
N LYS A 54 -12.01 -7.90 16.61
CA LYS A 54 -10.88 -8.66 17.16
C LYS A 54 -10.95 -10.12 16.76
N CYS A 55 -9.79 -10.67 16.39
CA CYS A 55 -9.63 -12.09 16.19
C CYS A 55 -9.64 -12.82 17.53
N LEU A 56 -10.52 -13.81 17.70
CA LEU A 56 -10.60 -14.60 18.92
C LEU A 56 -9.43 -15.59 19.05
N ALA A 57 -8.87 -16.02 17.92
CA ALA A 57 -7.68 -16.87 17.86
C ALA A 57 -6.45 -16.28 18.56
N CYS A 58 -6.14 -15.03 18.22
CA CYS A 58 -4.85 -14.41 18.48
C CYS A 58 -4.96 -13.00 19.07
N GLY A 59 -6.18 -12.52 19.34
CA GLY A 59 -6.46 -11.21 19.92
C GLY A 59 -6.22 -10.02 18.99
N LYS A 60 -5.80 -10.23 17.74
CA LYS A 60 -5.43 -9.15 16.83
C LYS A 60 -6.66 -8.34 16.38
N GLY A 61 -6.58 -7.01 16.51
CA GLY A 61 -7.63 -6.08 16.07
C GLY A 61 -7.55 -5.71 14.58
N HIS A 62 -8.72 -5.57 13.96
CA HIS A 62 -8.95 -5.23 12.57
C HIS A 62 -9.96 -4.08 12.46
N ALA A 63 -9.82 -3.29 11.39
CA ALA A 63 -10.63 -2.08 11.19
C ALA A 63 -12.08 -2.37 10.78
N ASP A 64 -12.33 -3.54 10.20
CA ASP A 64 -13.63 -3.99 9.73
C ASP A 64 -13.70 -5.52 9.67
N THR A 65 -14.91 -6.05 9.52
CA THR A 65 -15.20 -7.49 9.53
C THR A 65 -14.51 -8.20 8.38
N ARG A 66 -14.54 -7.62 7.18
CA ARG A 66 -13.86 -8.16 6.00
C ARG A 66 -12.33 -8.27 6.18
N ALA A 67 -11.70 -7.35 6.91
CA ALA A 67 -10.29 -7.45 7.26
C ALA A 67 -10.02 -8.55 8.29
N LEU A 68 -10.95 -8.77 9.22
CA LEU A 68 -10.88 -9.86 10.19
C LEU A 68 -11.06 -11.22 9.49
N GLU A 69 -12.09 -11.41 8.67
CA GLU A 69 -12.33 -12.65 7.91
C GLU A 69 -11.11 -13.05 7.06
N ARG A 70 -10.56 -12.11 6.28
CA ARG A 70 -9.33 -12.35 5.50
C ARG A 70 -8.14 -12.72 6.37
N HIS A 71 -8.06 -12.19 7.59
CA HIS A 71 -7.02 -12.55 8.53
C HIS A 71 -7.21 -13.99 9.04
N ILE A 72 -8.42 -14.35 9.46
CA ILE A 72 -8.74 -15.70 9.96
C ILE A 72 -8.48 -16.72 8.85
N VAL A 73 -9.02 -16.54 7.64
CA VAL A 73 -8.77 -17.48 6.51
C VAL A 73 -7.28 -17.69 6.22
N SER A 74 -6.44 -16.66 6.39
CA SER A 74 -5.01 -16.74 6.04
C SER A 74 -4.08 -17.16 7.18
N ASN A 75 -4.49 -17.04 8.45
CA ASN A 75 -3.64 -17.34 9.61
C ASN A 75 -4.23 -18.42 10.52
N HIS A 76 -5.55 -18.61 10.50
CA HIS A 76 -6.32 -19.49 11.38
C HIS A 76 -7.33 -20.29 10.54
N ARG A 77 -6.80 -21.18 9.67
CA ARG A 77 -7.62 -21.85 8.66
C ARG A 77 -8.69 -22.76 9.27
N ASP A 78 -8.37 -23.45 10.37
CA ASP A 78 -9.33 -24.34 11.05
C ASP A 78 -10.49 -23.55 11.66
N GLU A 79 -10.19 -22.39 12.28
CA GLU A 79 -11.21 -21.49 12.81
C GLU A 79 -12.05 -20.85 11.71
N ALA A 80 -11.44 -20.55 10.55
CA ALA A 80 -12.20 -20.08 9.39
C ALA A 80 -13.26 -21.10 8.95
N ILE A 81 -12.93 -22.39 8.98
CA ILE A 81 -13.88 -23.48 8.66
C ILE A 81 -14.98 -23.55 9.71
N GLN A 82 -14.64 -23.45 11.00
CA GLN A 82 -15.62 -23.46 12.09
C GLN A 82 -16.60 -22.28 12.00
N LEU A 83 -16.12 -21.11 11.58
CA LEU A 83 -16.94 -19.91 11.37
C LEU A 83 -17.69 -19.91 10.02
N GLY A 84 -17.55 -20.97 9.21
CA GLY A 84 -18.23 -21.08 7.92
C GLY A 84 -17.73 -20.11 6.85
N LEU A 85 -16.49 -19.62 6.97
CA LEU A 85 -15.90 -18.71 5.99
C LEU A 85 -15.44 -19.47 4.73
N ASP A 86 -15.51 -18.79 3.58
CA ASP A 86 -15.01 -19.36 2.32
C ASP A 86 -13.48 -19.48 2.33
N VAL A 87 -13.00 -20.71 2.55
CA VAL A 87 -11.58 -21.10 2.51
C VAL A 87 -11.15 -21.66 1.15
N SER A 88 -12.02 -21.60 0.14
CA SER A 88 -11.75 -22.14 -1.19
C SER A 88 -10.54 -21.45 -1.82
N LYS A 89 -9.79 -22.23 -2.60
CA LYS A 89 -8.66 -21.73 -3.38
C LYS A 89 -9.07 -21.56 -4.84
N VAL A 90 -8.43 -20.60 -5.50
CA VAL A 90 -8.55 -20.33 -6.92
C VAL A 90 -7.14 -20.34 -7.50
N ASP A 91 -6.95 -21.12 -8.55
CA ASP A 91 -5.74 -21.15 -9.35
C ASP A 91 -5.62 -19.91 -10.26
N CYS A 92 -4.38 -19.57 -10.60
CA CYS A 92 -4.13 -18.59 -11.65
C CYS A 92 -4.47 -19.22 -13.01
N PRO A 93 -5.22 -18.54 -13.89
CA PRO A 93 -5.56 -19.09 -15.21
C PRO A 93 -4.35 -19.26 -16.13
N TYR A 94 -3.20 -18.65 -15.79
CA TYR A 94 -1.99 -18.64 -16.61
C TYR A 94 -0.83 -19.41 -15.99
N CYS A 95 -0.95 -19.89 -14.75
CA CYS A 95 0.06 -20.73 -14.10
C CYS A 95 -0.51 -21.56 -12.95
N ALA A 96 0.23 -22.55 -12.47
CA ALA A 96 -0.23 -23.44 -11.39
C ALA A 96 -0.23 -22.82 -9.97
N GLN A 97 -0.11 -21.49 -9.83
CA GLN A 97 -0.14 -20.85 -8.51
C GLN A 97 -1.56 -20.75 -7.95
N THR A 98 -1.75 -21.18 -6.70
CA THR A 98 -3.05 -21.14 -6.02
C THR A 98 -3.15 -19.99 -5.02
N PHE A 99 -4.31 -19.35 -4.95
CA PHE A 99 -4.60 -18.21 -4.07
C PHE A 99 -5.91 -18.42 -3.30
N ASP A 100 -6.07 -17.79 -2.14
CA ASP A 100 -7.36 -17.83 -1.41
C ASP A 100 -8.41 -16.98 -2.15
N ARG A 101 -9.60 -17.54 -2.37
CA ARG A 101 -10.69 -16.88 -3.11
C ARG A 101 -11.12 -15.56 -2.47
N ILE A 102 -11.14 -15.52 -1.13
CA ILE A 102 -11.44 -14.31 -0.35
C ILE A 102 -10.43 -13.16 -0.59
N ARG A 103 -9.21 -13.46 -1.06
CA ARG A 103 -8.13 -12.49 -1.31
C ARG A 103 -7.83 -12.32 -2.80
N LYS A 104 -8.82 -11.88 -3.57
CA LYS A 104 -8.67 -11.55 -5.00
C LYS A 104 -7.51 -10.57 -5.27
N ASP A 105 -7.21 -9.66 -4.33
CA ASP A 105 -6.07 -8.73 -4.44
C ASP A 105 -4.72 -9.43 -4.64
N ARG A 106 -4.52 -10.62 -4.04
CA ARG A 106 -3.30 -11.40 -4.22
C ARG A 106 -3.19 -11.98 -5.62
N LEU A 107 -4.26 -12.58 -6.13
CA LEU A 107 -4.32 -13.11 -7.49
C LEU A 107 -4.16 -11.99 -8.52
N THR A 108 -4.89 -10.88 -8.38
CA THR A 108 -4.76 -9.73 -9.29
C THR A 108 -3.34 -9.17 -9.31
N ARG A 109 -2.71 -9.00 -8.15
CA ARG A 109 -1.31 -8.57 -8.07
C ARG A 109 -0.36 -9.61 -8.68
N HIS A 110 -0.58 -10.89 -8.43
CA HIS A 110 0.19 -11.96 -9.04
C HIS A 110 0.13 -11.87 -10.57
N VAL A 111 -1.07 -11.84 -11.16
CA VAL A 111 -1.26 -11.71 -12.60
C VAL A 111 -0.58 -10.44 -13.13
N LYS A 112 -0.75 -9.30 -12.46
CA LYS A 112 -0.11 -8.04 -12.89
C LYS A 112 1.43 -8.11 -12.90
N THR A 113 2.04 -8.86 -11.98
CA THR A 113 3.50 -8.90 -11.82
C THR A 113 4.17 -10.04 -12.56
N GLN A 114 3.52 -11.21 -12.64
CA GLN A 114 4.05 -12.42 -13.27
C GLN A 114 3.51 -12.64 -14.69
N HIS A 115 2.35 -12.03 -15.01
CA HIS A 115 1.70 -12.10 -16.32
C HIS A 115 1.32 -10.69 -16.83
N PRO A 116 2.29 -9.74 -16.88
CA PRO A 116 2.01 -8.34 -17.22
C PRO A 116 1.36 -8.19 -18.60
N ASP A 117 1.75 -9.03 -19.55
CA ASP A 117 1.24 -9.01 -20.94
C ASP A 117 -0.22 -9.47 -21.04
N LEU A 118 -0.69 -10.26 -20.06
CA LEU A 118 -2.05 -10.81 -20.02
C LEU A 118 -3.00 -9.99 -19.14
N TYR A 119 -2.45 -9.15 -18.24
CA TYR A 119 -3.22 -8.26 -17.38
C TYR A 119 -3.98 -7.18 -18.18
N GLN A 120 -3.47 -6.78 -19.34
CA GLN A 120 -4.06 -5.71 -20.15
C GLN A 120 -5.37 -6.12 -20.87
N TYR A 121 -5.61 -7.42 -21.08
CA TYR A 121 -6.76 -7.91 -21.86
C TYR A 121 -8.02 -8.23 -21.04
N GLN A 122 -7.93 -8.27 -19.70
CA GLN A 122 -9.07 -8.63 -18.83
C GLN A 122 -9.94 -7.43 -18.36
N PHE A 123 -9.58 -6.19 -18.72
CA PHE A 123 -10.29 -4.98 -18.26
C PHE A 123 -10.88 -4.11 -19.38
N GLN A 124 -10.93 -4.58 -20.63
CA GLN A 124 -11.51 -3.85 -21.77
C GLN A 124 -13.01 -4.04 -21.97
N PHE A 125 -13.65 -4.99 -21.29
CA PHE A 125 -15.10 -5.23 -21.40
C PHE A 125 -15.70 -5.44 -20.02
N ASN A 126 -16.00 -4.36 -19.30
CA ASN A 126 -16.97 -4.37 -18.21
C ASN A 126 -17.52 -2.97 -17.94
#